data_AF-A0A095VL24-F1
#
_entry.id   AF-A0A095VL24-F1
#
_cell.length_a   1.000
_cell.length_b   1.000
_cell.length_c   1.000
_cell.angle_alpha   90.00
_cell.angle_beta   90.00
_cell.angle_gamma   90.00
#
_symmetry.space_group_name_H-M   'P 1'
#
loop_
_entity.id
_entity.type
_entity.pdbx_description
1 polymer ?
#
loop_
_entity_poly.entity_id
_entity_poly.type
_entity_poly.pdbx_seq_one_letter_code
_entity_poly.pdbx_strand_id
1 'polypeptide(L)'
;MAVSTHNYTRTNTAIYVSDKVRNLMRLLIINYGLDPTELVDAWSDWVQDAARQWMEDGDLRGFAIEFYKPGASAVSARWEFPIRYDGSDIDQMWIDTDFLKGTFAKAPAPPAGCTYRILLQPTANARPLPGIGDASKLSLAGLTAREAGTVIGTPDIMASARYYR
;
A
#
# COMPACT_ATOMS: atom_id res chain seq x y z
N MET A 1 -16.14 -19.79 -21.01
CA MET A 1 -15.55 -18.48 -21.40
C MET A 1 -15.50 -17.44 -20.26
N ALA A 2 -15.84 -17.77 -19.00
CA ALA A 2 -15.75 -16.83 -17.88
C ALA A 2 -14.35 -16.74 -17.23
N VAL A 3 -13.59 -17.84 -17.23
CA VAL A 3 -12.28 -17.93 -16.57
C VAL A 3 -11.21 -17.06 -17.23
N SER A 4 -11.21 -16.98 -18.57
CA SER A 4 -10.24 -16.17 -19.33
C SER A 4 -10.44 -14.67 -19.10
N THR A 5 -11.69 -14.20 -19.03
CA THR A 5 -12.02 -12.78 -18.83
C THR A 5 -11.73 -12.35 -17.40
N HIS A 6 -12.01 -13.20 -16.40
CA HIS A 6 -11.70 -12.91 -15.00
C HIS A 6 -10.18 -12.80 -14.78
N ASN A 7 -9.39 -13.76 -15.27
CA ASN A 7 -7.94 -13.72 -15.13
C ASN A 7 -7.31 -12.49 -15.83
N TYR A 8 -7.78 -12.14 -17.03
CA TYR A 8 -7.32 -10.94 -17.73
C TYR A 8 -7.64 -9.65 -16.96
N THR A 9 -8.83 -9.59 -16.35
CA THR A 9 -9.24 -8.45 -15.51
C THR A 9 -8.39 -8.36 -14.25
N ARG A 10 -8.12 -9.49 -13.58
CA ARG A 10 -7.27 -9.56 -12.37
C ARG A 10 -5.85 -9.06 -12.63
N THR A 11 -5.21 -9.51 -13.71
CA THR A 11 -3.84 -9.07 -14.06
C THR A 11 -3.79 -7.56 -14.32
N ASN A 12 -4.72 -7.03 -15.10
CA ASN A 12 -4.74 -5.59 -15.43
C ASN A 12 -5.03 -4.72 -14.19
N THR A 13 -5.98 -5.14 -13.35
CA THR A 13 -6.32 -4.44 -12.11
C THR A 13 -5.16 -4.50 -11.10
N ALA A 14 -4.44 -5.62 -11.02
CA ALA A 14 -3.26 -5.76 -10.15
C ALA A 14 -2.12 -4.79 -10.54
N ILE A 15 -1.83 -4.69 -11.84
CA ILE A 15 -0.82 -3.74 -12.36
C ILE A 15 -1.25 -2.31 -12.04
N TYR A 16 -2.49 -1.95 -12.38
CA TYR A 16 -3.03 -0.62 -12.14
C TYR A 16 -2.99 -0.23 -10.66
N VAL A 17 -3.48 -1.11 -9.78
CA VAL A 17 -3.51 -0.84 -8.33
C VAL A 17 -2.10 -0.70 -7.77
N SER A 18 -1.15 -1.56 -8.16
CA SER A 18 0.26 -1.44 -7.74
C SER A 18 0.84 -0.07 -8.10
N ASP A 19 0.69 0.35 -9.36
CA ASP A 19 1.19 1.64 -9.85
C ASP A 19 0.54 2.83 -9.13
N LYS A 20 -0.76 2.73 -8.85
CA LYS A 20 -1.49 3.80 -8.15
C LYS A 20 -1.09 3.86 -6.67
N VAL A 21 -0.93 2.75 -5.97
CA VAL A 21 -0.44 2.74 -4.58
C VAL A 21 0.97 3.35 -4.50
N ARG A 22 1.88 3.05 -5.44
CA ARG A 22 3.19 3.72 -5.54
C ARG A 22 3.03 5.24 -5.55
N ASN A 23 2.15 5.74 -6.42
CA ASN A 23 1.93 7.18 -6.57
C ASN A 23 1.35 7.80 -5.29
N LEU A 24 0.42 7.12 -4.62
CA LEU A 24 -0.13 7.58 -3.33
C LEU A 24 0.92 7.61 -2.23
N MET A 25 1.77 6.58 -2.12
CA MET A 25 2.90 6.57 -1.18
C MET A 25 3.92 7.67 -1.50
N ARG A 26 4.20 7.92 -2.78
CA ARG A 26 5.08 9.01 -3.20
C ARG A 26 4.53 10.37 -2.77
N LEU A 27 3.23 10.61 -2.97
CA LEU A 27 2.57 11.84 -2.51
C LEU A 27 2.70 12.02 -0.98
N LEU A 28 2.54 10.93 -0.23
CA LEU A 28 2.68 10.94 1.23
C LEU A 28 4.11 11.25 1.68
N ILE A 29 5.11 10.63 1.06
CA ILE A 29 6.54 10.85 1.34
C ILE A 29 6.91 12.31 1.08
N ILE A 30 6.52 12.85 -0.09
CA ILE A 30 6.76 14.26 -0.44
C ILE A 30 6.04 15.18 0.53
N ASN A 31 4.80 14.87 0.92
CA ASN A 31 4.04 15.66 1.88
C ASN A 31 4.74 15.74 3.26
N TYR A 32 5.41 14.67 3.69
CA TYR A 32 6.21 14.66 4.92
C TYR A 32 7.62 15.24 4.75
N GLY A 33 7.97 15.76 3.57
CA GLY A 33 9.26 16.38 3.30
C GLY A 33 10.42 15.38 3.21
N LEU A 34 10.13 14.12 2.90
CA LEU A 34 11.13 13.06 2.74
C LEU A 34 11.40 12.80 1.25
N ASP A 35 12.57 12.23 0.95
CA ASP A 35 12.98 11.88 -0.43
C ASP A 35 12.30 10.57 -0.90
N PRO A 36 11.55 10.58 -2.02
CA PRO A 36 10.89 9.38 -2.56
C PRO A 36 11.79 8.44 -3.36
N THR A 37 13.10 8.68 -3.46
CA THR A 37 14.01 7.85 -4.28
C THR A 37 13.99 6.37 -3.86
N GLU A 38 14.13 6.06 -2.56
CA GLU A 38 14.10 4.68 -2.07
C GLU A 38 12.76 3.96 -2.38
N LEU A 39 11.64 4.70 -2.37
CA LEU A 39 10.34 4.15 -2.79
C LEU A 39 10.37 3.75 -4.27
N VAL A 40 10.89 4.61 -5.15
CA VAL A 40 10.93 4.37 -6.60
C VAL A 40 11.84 3.19 -6.93
N ASP A 41 12.99 3.13 -6.28
CA ASP A 41 13.98 2.06 -6.44
C ASP A 41 13.39 0.72 -5.97
N ALA A 42 12.80 0.68 -4.77
CA ALA A 42 12.14 -0.52 -4.26
C ALA A 42 11.00 -1.00 -5.17
N TRP A 43 10.24 -0.07 -5.76
CA TRP A 43 9.17 -0.43 -6.71
C TRP A 43 9.69 -1.07 -7.99
N SER A 44 10.82 -0.58 -8.49
CA SER A 44 11.46 -1.08 -9.70
C SER A 44 12.21 -2.40 -9.44
N ASP A 45 12.71 -2.59 -8.23
CA ASP A 45 13.52 -3.76 -7.84
C ASP A 45 12.66 -4.97 -7.47
N TRP A 46 11.67 -4.81 -6.57
CA TRP A 46 10.93 -5.97 -6.04
C TRP A 46 9.46 -5.74 -5.72
N VAL A 47 9.04 -4.53 -5.31
CA VAL A 47 7.67 -4.32 -4.77
C VAL A 47 6.63 -4.56 -5.85
N GLN A 48 6.86 -4.08 -7.08
CA GLN A 48 5.89 -4.22 -8.17
C GLN A 48 5.64 -5.69 -8.52
N ASP A 49 6.71 -6.47 -8.67
CA ASP A 49 6.62 -7.87 -9.06
C ASP A 49 6.04 -8.75 -7.95
N ALA A 50 6.41 -8.51 -6.70
CA ALA A 50 5.87 -9.26 -5.57
C ALA A 50 4.39 -8.93 -5.33
N ALA A 51 4.04 -7.64 -5.33
CA ALA A 51 2.66 -7.21 -5.13
C ALA A 51 1.75 -7.69 -6.26
N ARG A 52 2.22 -7.63 -7.52
CA ARG A 52 1.45 -8.13 -8.67
C ARG A 52 1.17 -9.61 -8.54
N GLN A 53 2.17 -10.44 -8.27
CA GLN A 53 1.99 -11.89 -8.15
C GLN A 53 1.01 -12.24 -7.03
N TRP A 54 1.17 -11.67 -5.84
CA TRP A 54 0.23 -11.93 -4.75
C TRP A 54 -1.15 -11.34 -4.98
N MET A 55 -1.31 -10.24 -5.73
CA MET A 55 -2.63 -9.75 -6.11
C MET A 55 -3.29 -10.63 -7.17
N GLU A 56 -2.54 -11.15 -8.14
CA GLU A 56 -3.03 -12.11 -9.13
C GLU A 56 -3.52 -13.40 -8.46
N ASP A 57 -2.80 -13.85 -7.42
CA ASP A 57 -3.17 -15.02 -6.61
C ASP A 57 -4.30 -14.74 -5.59
N GLY A 58 -4.67 -13.47 -5.36
CA GLY A 58 -5.65 -13.07 -4.35
C GLY A 58 -5.13 -13.06 -2.91
N ASP A 59 -3.81 -13.13 -2.75
CA ASP A 59 -3.10 -13.31 -1.48
C ASP A 59 -2.54 -12.01 -0.89
N LEU A 60 -2.51 -10.88 -1.60
CA LEU A 60 -2.06 -9.62 -1.01
C LEU A 60 -3.20 -8.96 -0.19
N ARG A 61 -3.02 -8.77 1.12
CA ARG A 61 -4.00 -8.07 1.98
C ARG A 61 -3.80 -6.56 2.00
N GLY A 62 -2.63 -6.08 1.58
CA GLY A 62 -2.36 -4.65 1.48
C GLY A 62 -0.90 -4.27 1.51
N PHE A 63 -0.68 -2.97 1.47
CA PHE A 63 0.63 -2.35 1.59
C PHE A 63 0.71 -1.60 2.93
N ALA A 64 1.91 -1.48 3.48
CA ALA A 64 2.22 -0.61 4.61
C ALA A 64 3.40 0.28 4.23
N ILE A 65 3.35 1.54 4.67
CA ILE A 65 4.51 2.40 4.77
C ILE A 65 4.64 2.86 6.23
N GLU A 66 5.81 2.63 6.79
CA GLU A 66 6.13 2.99 8.17
C GLU A 66 7.20 4.06 8.17
N PHE A 67 6.95 5.16 8.87
CA PHE A 67 7.90 6.23 9.10
C PHE A 67 8.45 6.11 10.52
N TYR A 68 9.77 6.12 10.68
CA TYR A 68 10.42 5.85 11.95
C TYR A 68 11.80 6.51 12.01
N LYS A 69 12.29 6.78 13.22
CA LYS A 69 13.69 7.16 13.41
C LYS A 69 14.59 5.93 13.29
N PRO A 70 15.76 6.00 12.65
CA PRO A 70 16.70 4.87 12.60
C PRO A 70 16.97 4.30 13.99
N GLY A 71 16.84 2.97 14.14
CA GLY A 71 16.99 2.26 15.42
C GLY A 71 15.75 2.27 16.33
N ALA A 72 14.65 2.92 15.96
CA ALA A 72 13.43 2.94 16.76
C ALA A 72 12.69 1.59 16.73
N SER A 73 12.08 1.21 17.86
CA SER A 73 11.19 0.04 17.99
C SER A 73 9.71 0.37 17.71
N ALA A 74 9.39 1.64 17.51
CA ALA A 74 8.04 2.13 17.25
C ALA A 74 8.01 3.09 16.05
N VAL A 75 6.87 3.11 15.36
CA VAL A 75 6.63 4.06 14.27
C VAL A 75 6.38 5.46 14.82
N SER A 76 6.81 6.47 14.06
CA SER A 76 6.37 7.86 14.23
C SER A 76 5.09 8.14 13.45
N ALA A 77 4.91 7.50 12.31
CA ALA A 77 3.65 7.46 11.56
C ALA A 77 3.55 6.16 10.76
N ARG A 78 2.33 5.70 10.52
CA ARG A 78 2.07 4.56 9.63
C ARG A 78 0.88 4.85 8.75
N TRP A 79 1.01 4.46 7.49
CA TRP A 79 -0.11 4.36 6.57
C TRP A 79 -0.19 2.94 6.04
N GLU A 80 -1.41 2.49 5.83
CA GLU A 80 -1.70 1.20 5.25
C GLU A 80 -2.69 1.38 4.11
N PHE A 81 -2.53 0.56 3.09
CA PHE A 81 -3.43 0.49 1.94
C PHE A 81 -4.03 -0.91 1.88
N PRO A 82 -5.10 -1.20 2.66
CA PRO A 82 -5.76 -2.49 2.63
C PRO A 82 -6.34 -2.76 1.24
N ILE A 83 -6.13 -3.99 0.76
CA ILE A 83 -6.61 -4.47 -0.53
C ILE A 83 -7.85 -5.34 -0.31
N ARG A 84 -8.86 -5.15 -1.16
CA ARG A 84 -10.01 -6.03 -1.29
C ARG A 84 -10.15 -6.50 -2.74
N TYR A 85 -10.76 -7.67 -2.90
CA TYR A 85 -10.92 -8.35 -4.19
C TYR A 85 -12.41 -8.44 -4.60
N ASP A 86 -13.22 -7.50 -4.11
CA ASP A 86 -14.68 -7.49 -4.21
C ASP A 86 -15.23 -6.27 -4.98
N GLY A 87 -14.43 -5.66 -5.87
CA GLY A 87 -14.81 -4.43 -6.60
C GLY A 87 -15.74 -4.62 -7.78
N SER A 88 -16.56 -5.68 -7.81
CA SER A 88 -17.42 -6.02 -8.96
C SER A 88 -18.53 -5.00 -9.24
N ASP A 89 -18.77 -4.06 -8.33
CA ASP A 89 -19.69 -2.94 -8.45
C ASP A 89 -19.05 -1.67 -9.05
N ILE A 90 -17.75 -1.72 -9.37
CA ILE A 90 -17.01 -0.61 -9.95
C ILE A 90 -16.86 -0.78 -11.46
N ASP A 91 -17.58 0.03 -12.25
CA ASP A 91 -17.51 -0.04 -13.71
C ASP A 91 -16.24 0.61 -14.30
N GLN A 92 -15.65 1.58 -13.61
CA GLN A 92 -14.53 2.37 -14.11
C GLN A 92 -13.37 2.41 -13.12
N MET A 93 -12.14 2.30 -13.62
CA MET A 93 -10.94 2.44 -12.81
C MET A 93 -10.69 3.91 -12.43
N TRP A 94 -10.54 4.19 -11.14
CA TRP A 94 -10.28 5.53 -10.65
C TRP A 94 -9.31 5.54 -9.48
N ILE A 95 -8.78 6.73 -9.19
CA ILE A 95 -7.94 7.02 -8.03
C ILE A 95 -8.36 8.37 -7.46
N ASP A 96 -8.54 8.45 -6.15
CA ASP A 96 -8.92 9.69 -5.47
C ASP A 96 -7.74 10.27 -4.67
N THR A 97 -6.87 10.99 -5.38
CA THR A 97 -5.69 11.62 -4.78
C THR A 97 -6.04 12.79 -3.86
N ASP A 98 -7.12 13.50 -4.16
CA ASP A 98 -7.49 14.71 -3.43
C ASP A 98 -8.13 14.35 -2.10
N PHE A 99 -8.97 13.31 -2.09
CA PHE A 99 -9.46 12.70 -0.86
C PHE A 99 -8.31 12.24 0.04
N LEU A 100 -7.33 11.52 -0.52
CA LEU A 100 -6.17 11.07 0.25
C LEU A 100 -5.39 12.28 0.82
N LYS A 101 -5.06 13.29 0.00
CA LYS A 101 -4.34 14.48 0.48
C LYS A 101 -5.08 15.19 1.61
N GLY A 102 -6.41 15.26 1.54
CA GLY A 102 -7.26 15.81 2.59
C GLY A 102 -7.18 15.08 3.94
N THR A 103 -6.58 13.88 3.97
CA THR A 103 -6.35 13.09 5.18
C THR A 103 -4.94 13.22 5.76
N PHE A 104 -3.97 13.76 5.00
CA PHE A 104 -2.58 13.85 5.45
C PHE A 104 -2.40 14.65 6.74
N ALA A 105 -3.08 15.79 6.85
CA ALA A 105 -3.05 16.64 8.05
C ALA A 105 -3.70 15.98 9.29
N LYS A 106 -4.44 14.88 9.11
CA LYS A 106 -5.11 14.15 10.21
C LYS A 106 -4.19 13.12 10.86
N ALA A 107 -3.12 12.70 10.18
CA ALA A 107 -2.13 11.77 10.70
C ALA A 107 -0.96 12.52 11.34
N PRO A 108 -0.27 11.93 12.34
CA PRO A 108 0.94 12.51 12.90
C PRO A 108 1.97 12.72 11.80
N ALA A 109 2.57 13.91 11.76
CA ALA A 109 3.71 14.17 10.90
C ALA A 109 4.96 13.52 11.52
N PRO A 110 5.74 12.74 10.76
CA PRO A 110 7.03 12.21 11.24
C PRO A 110 7.95 13.36 11.66
N PRO A 111 8.63 13.26 12.81
CA PRO A 111 9.63 14.26 13.20
C PRO A 111 10.84 14.25 12.25
N ALA A 112 11.62 15.33 12.28
CA ALA A 112 12.86 15.41 11.53
C ALA A 112 13.82 14.24 11.85
N GLY A 113 14.51 13.75 10.82
CA GLY A 113 15.42 12.60 10.91
C GLY A 113 14.73 11.23 10.84
N CYS A 114 13.42 11.17 10.56
CA CYS A 114 12.76 9.93 10.21
C CYS A 114 13.16 9.45 8.80
N THR A 115 13.19 8.14 8.63
CA THR A 115 13.18 7.45 7.33
C THR A 115 11.88 6.65 7.19
N TYR A 116 11.70 5.94 6.08
CA TYR A 116 10.56 5.08 5.84
C TYR A 116 10.95 3.68 5.36
N ARG A 117 10.02 2.74 5.47
CA ARG A 117 10.12 1.43 4.83
C ARG A 117 8.76 0.98 4.32
N ILE A 118 8.77 0.15 3.28
CA ILE A 118 7.58 -0.39 2.63
C ILE A 118 7.47 -1.86 2.98
N LEU A 119 6.26 -2.30 3.32
CA LEU A 119 5.95 -3.68 3.65
C LEU A 119 4.75 -4.15 2.82
N LEU A 120 4.86 -5.33 2.23
CA LEU A 120 3.72 -6.05 1.67
C LEU A 120 3.10 -6.93 2.76
N GLN A 121 1.78 -7.06 2.73
CA GLN A 121 1.03 -7.81 3.75
C GLN A 121 0.32 -8.99 3.10
N PRO A 122 1.03 -10.07 2.75
CA PRO A 122 0.39 -11.25 2.17
C PRO A 122 -0.52 -11.97 3.20
N THR A 123 -1.41 -12.84 2.74
CA THR A 123 -2.11 -13.84 3.56
C THR A 123 -1.10 -14.81 4.18
N ALA A 124 -1.51 -15.55 5.22
CA ALA A 124 -0.64 -16.53 5.85
C ALA A 124 -0.30 -17.72 4.92
N ASN A 125 -1.11 -17.94 3.88
CA ASN A 125 -0.97 -19.05 2.93
C ASN A 125 -0.33 -18.61 1.61
N ALA A 126 0.05 -17.33 1.48
CA ALA A 126 0.63 -16.82 0.26
C ALA A 126 1.91 -17.58 -0.09
N ARG A 127 2.05 -17.89 -1.37
CA ARG A 127 3.26 -18.58 -1.84
C ARG A 127 4.51 -17.73 -1.58
N PRO A 128 5.64 -18.35 -1.18
CA PRO A 128 6.90 -17.63 -1.03
C PRO A 128 7.39 -17.15 -2.40
N LEU A 129 7.94 -15.94 -2.45
CA LEU A 129 8.54 -15.36 -3.65
C LEU A 129 10.06 -15.22 -3.44
N PRO A 130 10.89 -15.57 -4.45
CA PRO A 130 12.34 -15.43 -4.34
C PRO A 130 12.75 -13.99 -4.00
N GLY A 131 13.74 -13.84 -3.11
CA GLY A 131 14.25 -12.53 -2.70
C GLY A 131 13.37 -11.76 -1.72
N ILE A 132 12.16 -12.25 -1.41
CA ILE A 132 11.27 -11.62 -0.43
C ILE A 132 11.42 -12.31 0.93
N GLY A 133 11.87 -11.57 1.92
CA GLY A 133 12.02 -12.03 3.29
C GLY A 133 10.89 -11.56 4.21
N ASP A 134 10.76 -12.23 5.36
CA ASP A 134 9.80 -11.84 6.39
C ASP A 134 10.22 -10.58 7.14
N ALA A 135 9.24 -9.75 7.49
CA ALA A 135 9.45 -8.56 8.31
C ALA A 135 8.30 -8.38 9.31
N SER A 136 8.64 -8.03 10.54
CA SER A 136 7.66 -7.61 11.54
C SER A 136 7.45 -6.10 11.48
N LYS A 137 6.19 -5.66 11.55
CA LYS A 137 5.84 -4.24 11.69
C LYS A 137 6.42 -3.67 13.00
N LEU A 138 6.79 -2.40 12.98
CA LEU A 138 7.20 -1.71 14.21
C LEU A 138 6.01 -1.58 15.18
N SER A 139 6.27 -1.29 16.45
CA SER A 139 5.18 -1.02 17.41
C SER A 139 4.41 0.25 17.01
N LEU A 140 3.10 0.25 17.23
CA LEU A 140 2.27 1.46 17.08
C LEU A 140 2.39 2.42 18.27
N ALA A 141 3.04 2.03 19.37
CA ALA A 141 3.22 2.86 20.57
C ALA A 141 1.96 3.62 21.05
N GLY A 142 0.78 3.00 20.91
CA GLY A 142 -0.50 3.58 21.32
C GLY A 142 -1.29 4.31 20.23
N LEU A 143 -0.75 4.43 19.00
CA LEU A 143 -1.50 4.99 17.88
C LEU A 143 -2.70 4.09 17.52
N THR A 144 -3.83 4.73 17.22
CA THR A 144 -5.08 4.04 16.89
C THR A 144 -5.37 4.15 15.40
N ALA A 145 -5.83 3.05 14.81
CA ALA A 145 -6.25 3.01 13.41
C ALA A 145 -7.42 3.98 13.13
N ARG A 146 -7.33 4.68 12.01
CA ARG A 146 -8.41 5.49 11.42
C ARG A 146 -8.55 5.12 9.95
N GLU A 147 -9.71 4.61 9.60
CA GLU A 147 -10.06 4.35 8.20
C GLU A 147 -10.30 5.69 7.52
N ALA A 148 -9.57 5.95 6.44
CA ALA A 148 -9.83 7.11 5.58
C ALA A 148 -10.96 6.76 4.61
N GLY A 149 -10.91 5.60 3.96
CA GLY A 149 -11.89 5.17 2.96
C GLY A 149 -11.22 4.60 1.71
N THR A 150 -12.01 4.24 0.70
CA THR A 150 -11.49 3.74 -0.58
C THR A 150 -10.82 4.86 -1.38
N VAL A 151 -9.60 4.61 -1.85
CA VAL A 151 -8.77 5.58 -2.61
C VAL A 151 -8.43 5.09 -4.01
N ILE A 152 -8.59 3.79 -4.28
CA ILE A 152 -8.46 3.20 -5.61
C ILE A 152 -9.64 2.27 -5.81
N GLY A 153 -10.43 2.50 -6.87
CA GLY A 153 -11.49 1.62 -7.31
C GLY A 153 -11.15 1.01 -8.66
N THR A 154 -11.31 -0.31 -8.78
CA THR A 154 -11.28 -1.04 -10.05
C THR A 154 -12.35 -2.13 -10.04
N PRO A 155 -12.75 -2.70 -11.19
CA PRO A 155 -13.77 -3.75 -11.28
C PRO A 155 -13.47 -5.07 -10.55
N ASP A 156 -12.35 -5.17 -9.84
CA ASP A 156 -11.91 -6.40 -9.20
C ASP A 156 -11.11 -6.11 -7.91
N ILE A 157 -10.01 -5.36 -8.03
CA ILE A 157 -9.13 -5.02 -6.90
C ILE A 157 -9.38 -3.58 -6.44
N MET A 158 -9.71 -3.41 -5.17
CA MET A 158 -9.88 -2.10 -4.55
C MET A 158 -8.80 -1.87 -3.50
N ALA A 159 -8.40 -0.61 -3.32
CA ALA A 159 -7.53 -0.21 -2.22
C ALA A 159 -8.19 0.89 -1.40
N SER A 160 -8.14 0.73 -0.08
CA SER A 160 -8.50 1.79 0.87
C SER A 160 -7.25 2.41 1.49
N ALA A 161 -7.40 3.51 2.20
CA ALA A 161 -6.33 4.09 3.00
C ALA A 161 -6.71 4.05 4.48
N ARG A 162 -5.74 3.68 5.30
CA ARG A 162 -5.81 3.71 6.76
C ARG A 162 -4.58 4.41 7.29
N TYR A 163 -4.77 5.29 8.26
CA TYR A 163 -3.68 5.97 8.96
C TYR A 163 -3.81 5.74 10.47
N TYR A 164 -2.75 6.06 11.21
CA TYR A 164 -2.68 5.81 12.64
C TYR A 164 -2.39 7.12 13.37
N ARG A 165 -3.22 7.47 14.37
CA ARG A 165 -3.08 8.68 15.19
C ARG A 165 -3.49 8.46 16.65
#